data_AF-A0A5D2CNN1-F1
#
_entry.id   AF-A0A5D2CNN1-F1
#
_cell.length_a   1.000
_cell.length_b   1.000
_cell.length_c   1.000
_cell.angle_alpha   90.00
_cell.angle_beta   90.00
_cell.angle_gamma   90.00
#
_symmetry.space_group_name_H-M   'P 1'
#
loop_
_entity.id
_entity.type
_entity.pdbx_description
1 polymer ?
#
loop_
_entity_poly.entity_id
_entity_poly.type
_entity_poly.pdbx_seq_one_letter_code
_entity_poly.pdbx_strand_id
1 'polypeptide(L)'
;MDQVSAFEKAFVERVNDLENRLKNDGYEFQRKNKIISELEAQLEAAKISDCSRAQIEEISTQVLITNATLFCFRRTNCKFNKINFSSLCFLSQQHLQKTISAKGTVIQNLVSEKEALHFEVRSLANILQKIQNAVAHMNEEDRRAVSSKLESQEECQMNTSEEDNRIQDTTKHSAEQSPNKTCRIDAAENRASQQLSQGYNSTSHHLQANDTFNSCVTEFVLIRNHLLMF
;
A
#
# COMPACT_ATOMS: atom_id res chain seq x y z
N MET A 1 13.40 -58.42 -23.65
CA MET A 1 12.14 -57.75 -23.24
C MET A 1 12.17 -57.35 -21.76
N ASP A 2 12.73 -58.17 -20.86
CA ASP A 2 12.65 -57.94 -19.39
C ASP A 2 13.28 -56.65 -18.87
N GLN A 3 14.40 -56.19 -19.45
CA GLN A 3 15.02 -54.91 -19.03
C GLN A 3 14.16 -53.68 -19.36
N VAL A 4 13.47 -53.70 -20.50
CA VAL A 4 12.59 -52.60 -20.92
C VAL A 4 11.37 -52.53 -20.00
N SER A 5 10.79 -53.68 -19.68
CA SER A 5 9.66 -53.77 -18.74
C SER A 5 10.05 -53.34 -17.31
N ALA A 6 11.25 -53.70 -16.84
CA ALA A 6 11.75 -53.26 -15.54
C ALA A 6 11.97 -51.75 -15.47
N PHE A 7 12.52 -51.16 -16.54
CA PHE A 7 12.69 -49.71 -16.64
C PHE A 7 11.34 -48.98 -16.64
N GLU A 8 10.39 -49.46 -17.43
CA GLU A 8 9.06 -48.86 -17.55
C GLU A 8 8.32 -48.90 -16.21
N LYS A 9 8.41 -50.01 -15.48
CA LYS A 9 7.87 -50.13 -14.12
C LYS A 9 8.51 -49.13 -13.14
N ALA A 10 9.84 -49.01 -13.14
CA ALA A 10 10.57 -48.07 -12.29
C ALA A 10 10.33 -46.59 -12.66
N PHE A 11 9.96 -46.32 -13.92
CA PHE A 11 9.56 -44.99 -14.37
C PHE A 11 8.18 -44.62 -13.83
N VAL A 12 7.20 -45.50 -14.01
CA VAL A 12 5.83 -45.31 -13.51
C VAL A 12 5.81 -45.14 -11.99
N GLU A 13 6.59 -45.93 -11.27
CA GLU A 13 6.67 -45.86 -9.80
C GLU A 13 7.24 -44.51 -9.33
N ARG A 14 8.24 -43.95 -10.02
CA ARG A 14 8.78 -42.61 -9.75
C ARG A 14 7.79 -41.50 -10.08
N VAL A 15 7.05 -41.62 -11.17
CA VAL A 15 6.00 -40.63 -11.52
C VAL A 15 4.93 -40.62 -10.43
N ASN A 16 4.51 -41.79 -9.96
CA ASN A 16 3.49 -41.90 -8.91
C ASN A 16 3.99 -41.39 -7.55
N ASP A 17 5.26 -41.63 -7.19
CA ASP A 17 5.88 -41.04 -5.99
C ASP A 17 5.89 -39.50 -6.07
N LEU A 18 6.30 -38.95 -7.21
CA LEU A 18 6.32 -37.51 -7.43
C LEU A 18 4.92 -36.89 -7.38
N GLU A 19 3.92 -37.55 -7.96
CA GLU A 19 2.53 -37.10 -7.92
C GLU A 19 2.00 -37.05 -6.47
N ASN A 20 2.27 -38.09 -5.68
CA ASN A 20 1.87 -38.14 -4.27
C ASN A 20 2.57 -37.06 -3.44
N ARG A 21 3.86 -36.81 -3.67
CA ARG A 21 4.61 -35.73 -3.01
C ARG A 21 4.05 -34.36 -3.37
N LEU A 22 3.79 -34.11 -4.65
CA LEU A 22 3.23 -32.85 -5.12
C LEU A 22 1.85 -32.58 -4.50
N LYS A 23 1.01 -33.61 -4.42
CA LYS A 23 -0.30 -33.53 -3.80
C LYS A 23 -0.20 -33.20 -2.31
N ASN A 24 0.72 -33.84 -1.59
CA ASN A 24 0.96 -33.56 -0.17
C ASN A 24 1.48 -32.13 0.05
N ASP A 25 2.42 -31.67 -0.78
CA ASP A 25 2.95 -30.31 -0.70
C ASP A 25 1.85 -29.26 -0.99
N GLY A 26 0.94 -29.55 -1.93
CA GLY A 26 -0.24 -28.74 -2.18
C GLY A 26 -1.15 -28.61 -0.94
N TYR A 27 -1.40 -29.71 -0.23
CA TYR A 27 -2.18 -29.67 1.01
C TYR A 27 -1.46 -28.88 2.12
N GLU A 28 -0.14 -29.05 2.28
CA GLU A 28 0.66 -28.30 3.26
C GLU A 28 0.68 -26.81 2.95
N PHE A 29 0.78 -26.43 1.68
CA PHE A 29 0.73 -25.04 1.23
C PHE A 29 -0.62 -24.39 1.55
N GLN A 30 -1.73 -25.08 1.25
CA GLN A 30 -3.07 -24.59 1.59
C GLN A 30 -3.25 -24.42 3.10
N ARG A 31 -2.77 -25.39 3.89
CA ARG A 31 -2.81 -25.31 5.35
C ARG A 31 -2.01 -24.11 5.87
N LYS A 32 -0.80 -23.89 5.34
CA LYS A 32 0.05 -22.75 5.70
C LYS A 32 -0.59 -21.42 5.33
N ASN A 33 -1.19 -21.30 4.15
CA ASN A 33 -1.91 -20.08 3.77
C ASN A 33 -3.06 -19.77 4.71
N LYS A 34 -3.82 -20.79 5.14
CA LYS A 34 -4.88 -20.60 6.13
C LYS A 34 -4.34 -20.09 7.47
N ILE A 35 -3.20 -20.62 7.93
CA ILE A 35 -2.54 -20.17 9.16
C ILE A 35 -2.04 -18.72 9.01
N ILE A 36 -1.46 -18.38 7.86
CA ILE A 36 -0.98 -17.02 7.59
C ILE A 36 -2.14 -16.02 7.65
N SER A 37 -3.27 -16.30 6.98
CA SER A 37 -4.44 -15.42 7.02
C SER A 37 -5.02 -15.25 8.44
N GLU A 38 -5.02 -16.31 9.24
CA GLU A 38 -5.45 -16.24 10.64
C GLU A 38 -4.50 -15.36 11.47
N LEU A 39 -3.19 -15.53 11.30
CA LEU A 39 -2.19 -14.70 12.00
C LEU A 39 -2.25 -13.22 11.59
N GLU A 40 -2.51 -12.94 10.32
CA GLU A 40 -2.74 -11.56 9.83
C GLU A 40 -3.95 -10.93 10.49
N ALA A 41 -5.07 -11.66 10.60
CA ALA A 41 -6.26 -11.17 11.29
C ALA A 41 -6.00 -10.90 12.77
N GLN A 42 -5.27 -11.79 13.45
CA GLN A 42 -4.88 -11.61 14.85
C GLN A 42 -3.94 -10.41 15.04
N LEU A 43 -3.00 -10.20 14.11
CA LEU A 43 -2.10 -9.05 14.14
C LEU A 43 -2.85 -7.73 13.98
N GLU A 44 -3.80 -7.65 13.05
CA GLU A 44 -4.62 -6.45 12.87
C GLU A 44 -5.50 -6.17 14.11
N ALA A 45 -6.08 -7.20 14.71
CA ALA A 45 -6.82 -7.04 15.98
C ALA A 45 -5.92 -6.53 17.11
N ALA A 46 -4.69 -7.07 17.23
CA ALA A 46 -3.72 -6.65 18.24
C ALA A 46 -3.31 -5.17 18.06
N LYS A 47 -3.02 -4.73 16.83
CA LYS A 47 -2.68 -3.33 16.51
C LYS A 47 -3.75 -2.34 16.99
N ILE A 48 -5.02 -2.67 16.80
CA ILE A 48 -6.15 -1.84 17.25
C ILE A 48 -6.19 -1.79 18.79
N SER A 49 -5.91 -2.90 19.46
CA SER A 49 -5.91 -2.97 20.93
C SER A 49 -4.77 -2.16 21.56
N ASP A 50 -3.58 -2.19 20.96
CA ASP A 50 -2.42 -1.43 21.44
C ASP A 50 -2.60 0.08 21.24
N CYS A 51 -3.20 0.48 20.12
CA CYS A 51 -3.61 1.86 19.89
C CYS A 51 -4.61 2.34 20.96
N SER A 52 -5.59 1.50 21.29
CA SER A 52 -6.57 1.80 22.34
C SER A 52 -5.93 1.90 23.73
N ARG A 53 -4.94 1.04 24.03
CA ARG A 53 -4.15 1.09 25.27
C ARG A 53 -3.36 2.40 25.39
N ALA A 54 -2.66 2.80 24.33
CA ALA A 54 -1.90 4.05 24.32
C ALA A 54 -2.79 5.28 24.57
N GLN A 55 -3.98 5.32 23.95
CA GLN A 55 -4.96 6.39 24.19
C GLN A 55 -5.47 6.41 25.63
N ILE A 56 -5.71 5.24 26.24
CA ILE A 56 -6.13 5.15 27.65
C ILE A 56 -5.03 5.65 28.59
N GLU A 57 -3.77 5.32 28.32
CA GLU A 57 -2.63 5.80 29.11
C GLU A 57 -2.44 7.32 28.99
N GLU A 58 -2.63 7.89 27.79
CA GLU A 58 -2.62 9.34 27.58
C GLU A 58 -3.75 10.05 28.35
N ILE A 59 -4.97 9.51 28.32
CA ILE A 59 -6.08 10.06 29.09
C ILE A 59 -5.81 9.94 30.60
N SER A 60 -5.31 8.80 31.06
CA SER A 60 -5.00 8.55 32.47
C SER A 60 -3.92 9.51 33.00
N THR A 61 -2.85 9.73 32.23
CA THR A 61 -1.81 10.70 32.56
C THR A 61 -2.34 12.13 32.57
N GLN A 62 -3.19 12.51 31.62
CA GLN A 62 -3.83 13.83 31.61
C GLN A 62 -4.74 14.05 32.83
N VAL A 63 -5.50 13.03 33.23
CA VAL A 63 -6.32 13.07 34.46
C VAL A 63 -5.44 13.19 35.70
N LEU A 64 -4.34 12.45 35.77
CA LEU A 64 -3.40 12.52 36.90
C LEU A 64 -2.76 13.90 37.02
N ILE A 65 -2.28 14.48 35.91
CA ILE A 65 -1.74 15.85 35.84
C ILE A 65 -2.80 16.86 36.24
N THR A 66 -4.04 16.70 35.75
CA THR A 66 -5.15 17.60 36.09
C THR A 66 -5.45 17.53 37.58
N ASN A 67 -5.55 16.33 38.16
CA ASN A 67 -5.80 16.14 39.59
C ASN A 67 -4.65 16.65 40.47
N ALA A 68 -3.39 16.41 40.09
CA ALA A 68 -2.22 16.95 40.76
C ALA A 68 -2.20 18.49 40.70
N THR A 69 -2.53 19.06 39.54
CA THR A 69 -2.66 20.52 39.37
C THR A 69 -3.79 21.07 40.23
N LEU A 70 -4.94 20.39 40.28
CA LEU A 70 -6.08 20.77 41.11
C LEU A 70 -5.77 20.65 42.61
N PHE A 71 -5.01 19.62 43.00
CA PHE A 71 -4.54 19.41 44.37
C PHE A 71 -3.53 20.48 44.80
N CYS A 72 -2.53 20.77 43.96
CA CYS A 72 -1.59 21.87 44.15
C CYS A 72 -2.31 23.22 44.20
N PHE A 73 -3.30 23.42 43.35
CA PHE A 73 -4.17 24.58 43.38
C PHE A 73 -4.93 24.66 44.71
N ARG A 74 -5.66 23.63 45.13
CA ARG A 74 -6.39 23.60 46.41
C ARG A 74 -5.48 23.77 47.63
N ARG A 75 -4.25 23.23 47.60
CA ARG A 75 -3.27 23.35 48.68
C ARG A 75 -2.65 24.75 48.77
N THR A 76 -2.52 25.46 47.65
CA THR A 76 -2.03 26.86 47.59
C THR A 76 -3.15 27.90 47.74
N ASN A 77 -4.42 27.47 47.70
CA ASN A 77 -5.62 28.27 47.90
C ASN A 77 -5.80 28.85 49.32
N CYS A 78 -4.80 28.75 50.21
CA CYS A 78 -4.79 29.60 51.40
C CYS A 78 -4.40 31.05 51.08
N LYS A 79 -3.68 31.39 49.98
CA LYS A 79 -3.29 32.81 49.70
C LYS A 79 -3.15 33.31 48.23
N PHE A 80 -3.21 32.50 47.17
CA PHE A 80 -2.87 32.96 45.79
C PHE A 80 -3.97 32.68 44.75
N ASN A 81 -4.97 33.56 44.61
CA ASN A 81 -6.18 33.24 43.85
C ASN A 81 -6.54 34.28 42.78
N LYS A 82 -5.89 34.22 41.59
CA LYS A 82 -6.44 34.67 40.28
C LYS A 82 -5.48 34.50 39.11
N ILE A 83 -4.18 34.78 39.30
CA ILE A 83 -3.22 34.98 38.20
C ILE A 83 -2.82 33.65 37.54
N ASN A 84 -2.59 32.59 38.31
CA ASN A 84 -2.14 31.30 37.75
C ASN A 84 -3.22 30.54 36.98
N PHE A 85 -4.50 30.68 37.34
CA PHE A 85 -5.58 29.99 36.61
C PHE A 85 -5.79 30.58 35.21
N SER A 86 -5.67 31.91 35.09
CA SER A 86 -5.72 32.59 33.80
C SER A 86 -4.57 32.17 32.88
N SER A 87 -3.36 32.02 33.44
CA SER A 87 -2.19 31.62 32.66
C SER A 87 -2.26 30.16 32.19
N LEU A 88 -2.71 29.24 33.05
CA LEU A 88 -2.89 27.84 32.69
C LEU A 88 -3.97 27.65 31.61
N CYS A 89 -5.10 28.36 31.77
CA CYS A 89 -6.18 28.38 30.78
C CYS A 89 -5.67 28.91 29.42
N PHE A 90 -4.91 30.00 29.43
CA PHE A 90 -4.32 30.60 28.22
C PHE A 90 -3.38 29.63 27.48
N LEU A 91 -2.50 28.92 28.19
CA LEU A 91 -1.60 27.94 27.59
C LEU A 91 -2.36 26.76 26.99
N SER A 92 -3.38 26.25 27.69
CA SER A 92 -4.22 25.14 27.19
C SER A 92 -5.00 25.54 25.92
N GLN A 93 -5.52 26.77 25.90
CA GLN A 93 -6.23 27.32 24.74
C GLN A 93 -5.28 27.51 23.56
N GLN A 94 -4.06 28.00 23.80
CA GLN A 94 -3.05 28.20 22.77
C GLN A 94 -2.59 26.86 22.16
N HIS A 95 -2.37 25.84 22.98
CA HIS A 95 -1.99 24.50 22.49
C HIS A 95 -3.11 23.90 21.62
N LEU A 96 -4.35 23.92 22.12
CA LEU A 96 -5.49 23.43 21.37
C LEU A 96 -5.68 24.18 20.03
N GLN A 97 -5.51 25.50 20.03
CA GLN A 97 -5.60 26.31 18.82
C GLN A 97 -4.52 25.94 17.78
N LYS A 98 -3.28 25.70 18.21
CA LYS A 98 -2.20 25.23 17.32
C LYS A 98 -2.53 23.87 16.72
N THR A 99 -3.02 22.93 17.52
CA THR A 99 -3.41 21.59 17.05
C THR A 99 -4.58 21.65 16.06
N ILE A 100 -5.60 22.47 16.34
CA ILE A 100 -6.73 22.67 15.43
C ILE A 100 -6.26 23.27 14.10
N SER A 101 -5.39 24.29 14.16
CA SER A 101 -4.84 24.94 12.97
C SER A 101 -4.06 23.94 12.10
N ALA A 102 -3.14 23.18 12.69
CA ALA A 102 -2.37 22.17 11.97
C ALA A 102 -3.26 21.10 11.31
N LYS A 103 -4.28 20.61 12.03
CA LYS A 103 -5.25 19.64 11.49
C LYS A 103 -6.10 20.27 10.37
N GLY A 104 -6.45 21.55 10.47
CA GLY A 104 -7.17 22.29 9.43
C GLY A 104 -6.41 22.33 8.11
N THR A 105 -5.10 22.59 8.14
CA THR A 105 -4.24 22.56 6.94
C THR A 105 -4.22 21.19 6.28
N VAL A 106 -4.12 20.10 7.07
CA VAL A 106 -4.14 18.73 6.54
C VAL A 106 -5.48 18.44 5.85
N ILE A 107 -6.60 18.83 6.47
CA ILE A 107 -7.93 18.67 5.87
C ILE A 107 -8.03 19.42 4.54
N GLN A 108 -7.55 20.67 4.48
CA GLN A 108 -7.58 21.46 3.25
C GLN A 108 -6.76 20.82 2.12
N ASN A 109 -5.59 20.27 2.44
CA ASN A 109 -4.76 19.56 1.47
C ASN A 109 -5.47 18.32 0.92
N LEU A 110 -6.03 17.49 1.79
CA LEU A 110 -6.78 16.28 1.40
C LEU A 110 -8.03 16.62 0.56
N VAL A 111 -8.72 17.71 0.88
CA VAL A 111 -9.86 18.19 0.07
C VAL A 111 -9.39 18.59 -1.32
N SER A 112 -8.27 19.30 -1.43
CA SER A 112 -7.70 19.72 -2.73
C SER A 112 -7.26 18.52 -3.57
N GLU A 113 -6.63 17.52 -2.95
CA GLU A 113 -6.22 16.29 -3.62
C GLU A 113 -7.42 15.46 -4.10
N LYS A 114 -8.44 15.33 -3.25
CA LYS A 114 -9.71 14.67 -3.61
C LYS A 114 -10.38 15.36 -4.81
N GLU A 115 -10.37 16.68 -4.87
CA GLU A 115 -10.92 17.44 -6.00
C GLU A 115 -10.13 17.21 -7.29
N ALA A 116 -8.80 17.17 -7.22
CA ALA A 116 -7.94 16.87 -8.36
C ALA A 116 -8.18 15.44 -8.89
N LEU A 117 -8.18 14.44 -8.01
CA LEU A 117 -8.46 13.05 -8.38
C LEU A 117 -9.85 12.89 -8.99
N HIS A 118 -10.86 13.59 -8.46
CA HIS A 118 -12.21 13.56 -9.02
C HIS A 118 -12.27 14.16 -10.45
N PHE A 119 -11.41 15.13 -10.77
CA PHE A 119 -11.27 15.62 -12.14
C PHE A 119 -10.60 14.58 -13.05
N GLU A 120 -9.53 13.94 -12.59
CA GLU A 120 -8.83 12.88 -13.34
C GLU A 120 -9.75 11.69 -13.63
N VAL A 121 -10.48 11.19 -12.63
CA VAL A 121 -11.44 10.10 -12.80
C VAL A 121 -12.54 10.47 -13.80
N ARG A 122 -13.04 11.71 -13.76
CA ARG A 122 -14.03 12.18 -14.74
C ARG A 122 -13.44 12.28 -16.15
N SER A 123 -12.19 12.70 -16.28
CA SER A 123 -11.50 12.72 -17.57
C SER A 123 -11.33 11.31 -18.14
N LEU A 124 -10.88 10.36 -17.31
CA LEU A 124 -10.76 8.95 -17.68
C LEU A 124 -12.11 8.35 -18.10
N ALA A 125 -13.19 8.64 -17.37
CA ALA A 125 -14.54 8.21 -17.74
C ALA A 125 -14.96 8.74 -19.13
N ASN A 126 -14.65 10.00 -19.43
CA ASN A 126 -14.91 10.58 -20.76
C ASN A 126 -14.07 9.92 -21.86
N ILE A 127 -12.81 9.60 -21.59
CA ILE A 127 -11.94 8.88 -22.54
C ILE A 127 -12.49 7.47 -22.79
N LEU A 128 -12.85 6.75 -21.72
CA LEU A 128 -13.43 5.41 -21.82
C LEU A 128 -14.72 5.43 -22.65
N GLN A 129 -15.61 6.40 -22.42
CA GLN A 129 -16.83 6.54 -23.20
C GLN A 129 -16.54 6.79 -24.69
N LYS A 130 -15.53 7.60 -25.02
CA LYS A 130 -15.11 7.82 -26.41
C LYS A 130 -14.57 6.54 -27.05
N ILE A 131 -13.77 5.76 -26.31
CA ILE A 131 -13.28 4.46 -26.77
C ILE A 131 -14.45 3.51 -27.01
N GLN A 132 -15.37 3.39 -26.05
CA GLN A 132 -16.56 2.55 -26.18
C GLN A 132 -17.41 2.94 -27.39
N ASN A 133 -17.62 4.23 -27.63
CA ASN A 133 -18.37 4.72 -28.80
C ASN A 133 -17.64 4.39 -30.11
N ALA A 134 -16.31 4.56 -30.15
CA ALA A 134 -15.52 4.20 -31.31
C ALA A 134 -15.62 2.68 -31.59
N VAL A 135 -15.40 1.85 -30.58
CA VAL A 135 -15.51 0.37 -30.69
C VAL A 135 -16.90 -0.07 -31.14
N ALA A 136 -17.96 0.54 -30.59
CA ALA A 136 -19.34 0.21 -30.96
C ALA A 136 -19.67 0.54 -32.43
N HIS A 137 -18.96 1.50 -33.02
CA HIS A 137 -19.19 1.96 -34.40
C HIS A 137 -18.10 1.51 -35.39
N MET A 138 -17.15 0.67 -34.96
CA MET A 138 -16.14 0.11 -35.86
C MET A 138 -16.75 -0.92 -36.82
N ASN A 139 -16.22 -0.99 -38.05
CA ASN A 139 -16.60 -2.02 -39.00
C ASN A 139 -16.06 -3.40 -38.57
N GLU A 140 -16.64 -4.49 -39.12
CA GLU A 140 -16.34 -5.86 -38.71
C GLU A 140 -14.87 -6.28 -38.96
N GLU A 141 -14.27 -5.76 -40.04
CA GLU A 141 -12.90 -6.07 -40.43
C GLU A 141 -11.89 -5.43 -39.48
N ASP A 142 -12.06 -4.14 -39.19
CA ASP A 142 -11.28 -3.39 -38.21
C ASP A 142 -11.50 -3.92 -36.79
N ARG A 143 -12.73 -4.33 -36.45
CA ARG A 143 -13.03 -4.96 -35.17
C ARG A 143 -12.26 -6.27 -35.00
N ARG A 144 -12.22 -7.12 -36.03
CA ARG A 144 -11.41 -8.34 -36.01
C ARG A 144 -9.91 -8.07 -35.94
N ALA A 145 -9.42 -7.05 -36.64
CA ALA A 145 -8.01 -6.67 -36.61
C ALA A 145 -7.56 -6.08 -35.26
N VAL A 146 -8.45 -5.37 -34.55
CA VAL A 146 -8.17 -4.87 -33.20
C VAL A 146 -8.28 -5.99 -32.15
N SER A 147 -9.27 -6.87 -32.28
CA SER A 147 -9.44 -8.01 -31.36
C SER A 147 -8.25 -8.97 -31.40
N SER A 148 -7.76 -9.30 -32.61
CA SER A 148 -6.59 -10.17 -32.78
C SER A 148 -5.28 -9.58 -32.24
N LYS A 149 -5.19 -8.24 -32.15
CA LYS A 149 -4.05 -7.55 -31.53
C LYS A 149 -4.16 -7.51 -30.01
N LEU A 150 -5.37 -7.36 -29.47
CA LEU A 150 -5.61 -7.30 -28.01
C LEU A 150 -5.38 -8.66 -27.33
N GLU A 151 -5.74 -9.77 -27.98
CA GLU A 151 -5.57 -11.14 -27.45
C GLU A 151 -4.09 -11.56 -27.28
N SER A 152 -3.14 -10.81 -27.84
CA SER A 152 -1.71 -11.11 -27.77
C SER A 152 -0.95 -10.37 -26.64
N GLN A 153 -1.63 -9.50 -25.89
CA GLN A 153 -1.02 -8.71 -24.83
C GLN A 153 -1.63 -9.09 -23.48
N GLU A 154 -0.84 -9.88 -22.73
CA GLU A 154 -1.00 -10.32 -21.34
C GLU A 154 -2.02 -9.55 -20.49
N GLU A 155 -2.91 -10.33 -19.87
CA GLU A 155 -3.82 -9.98 -18.78
C GLU A 155 -3.25 -8.93 -17.82
N CYS A 156 -3.77 -7.70 -17.88
CA CYS A 156 -3.82 -6.88 -16.67
C CYS A 156 -4.85 -7.53 -15.74
N GLN A 157 -4.35 -8.35 -14.81
CA GLN A 157 -5.14 -9.11 -13.86
C GLN A 157 -5.98 -8.17 -12.97
N MET A 158 -7.24 -7.94 -13.35
CA MET A 158 -8.26 -7.38 -12.48
C MET A 158 -8.77 -8.51 -11.59
N ASN A 159 -8.37 -8.48 -10.32
CA ASN A 159 -8.96 -9.34 -9.31
C ASN A 159 -10.38 -8.84 -9.00
N THR A 160 -11.36 -9.27 -9.78
CA THR A 160 -12.74 -9.33 -9.32
C THR A 160 -13.14 -10.80 -9.25
N SER A 161 -13.32 -11.27 -8.02
CA SER A 161 -13.83 -12.59 -7.68
C SER A 161 -15.18 -12.83 -8.37
N GLU A 162 -15.25 -13.82 -9.24
CA GLU A 162 -16.52 -14.34 -9.75
C GLU A 162 -16.93 -15.57 -8.95
N GLU A 163 -18.19 -15.56 -8.53
CA GLU A 163 -18.90 -16.70 -8.01
C GLU A 163 -18.99 -17.81 -9.07
N ASP A 164 -18.76 -19.03 -8.57
CA ASP A 164 -19.11 -20.32 -9.14
C ASP A 164 -20.33 -20.28 -10.09
N ASN A 165 -20.20 -20.89 -11.27
CA ASN A 165 -21.05 -22.02 -11.71
C ASN A 165 -20.70 -22.47 -13.14
N ARG A 166 -20.22 -23.73 -13.26
CA ARG A 166 -20.76 -24.80 -14.16
C ARG A 166 -20.91 -24.45 -15.67
N ILE A 167 -20.25 -25.07 -16.65
CA ILE A 167 -20.35 -26.48 -17.11
C ILE A 167 -19.31 -26.71 -18.26
N GLN A 168 -18.80 -27.94 -18.35
CA GLN A 168 -17.97 -28.56 -19.41
C GLN A 168 -18.49 -28.35 -20.85
N ASP A 169 -17.61 -28.36 -21.86
CA ASP A 169 -17.27 -29.59 -22.60
C ASP A 169 -16.60 -29.30 -23.98
N THR A 170 -15.71 -30.23 -24.34
CA THR A 170 -15.33 -30.68 -25.70
C THR A 170 -14.49 -29.82 -26.67
N THR A 171 -13.23 -30.30 -26.83
CA THR A 171 -12.68 -30.87 -28.09
C THR A 171 -11.92 -29.97 -29.09
N LYS A 172 -10.58 -30.11 -29.02
CA LYS A 172 -9.56 -30.47 -30.05
C LYS A 172 -9.73 -30.03 -31.51
N HIS A 173 -8.64 -29.54 -32.12
CA HIS A 173 -7.92 -30.06 -33.31
C HIS A 173 -6.84 -29.00 -33.69
N SER A 174 -5.54 -29.22 -33.43
CA SER A 174 -4.53 -30.01 -34.18
C SER A 174 -4.09 -29.43 -35.53
N ALA A 175 -2.80 -29.05 -35.59
CA ALA A 175 -1.88 -29.00 -36.75
C ALA A 175 -2.19 -27.92 -37.83
N GLU A 176 -1.28 -27.26 -38.53
CA GLU A 176 0.01 -27.67 -39.12
C GLU A 176 0.97 -26.47 -39.37
N GLN A 177 2.24 -26.84 -39.46
CA GLN A 177 3.48 -26.20 -39.98
C GLN A 177 3.43 -24.95 -40.91
N SER A 178 4.28 -23.96 -40.57
CA SER A 178 5.48 -23.43 -41.29
C SER A 178 5.62 -23.76 -42.80
N PRO A 179 6.17 -22.89 -43.72
CA PRO A 179 7.40 -22.12 -43.47
C PRO A 179 7.63 -20.76 -44.20
N ASN A 180 8.38 -19.91 -43.51
CA ASN A 180 9.61 -19.19 -43.94
C ASN A 180 9.72 -18.60 -45.38
N LYS A 181 9.86 -17.27 -45.48
CA LYS A 181 10.59 -16.62 -46.58
C LYS A 181 11.27 -15.32 -46.15
N THR A 182 12.60 -15.40 -46.05
CA THR A 182 13.58 -14.32 -45.96
C THR A 182 13.51 -13.31 -47.13
N CYS A 183 13.72 -12.02 -46.87
CA CYS A 183 14.55 -11.19 -47.75
C CYS A 183 15.28 -10.08 -46.97
N ARG A 184 16.54 -9.87 -47.35
CA ARG A 184 17.57 -9.02 -46.75
C ARG A 184 17.45 -7.54 -47.17
N ILE A 185 17.82 -6.67 -46.22
CA ILE A 185 18.82 -5.57 -46.26
C ILE A 185 18.98 -4.79 -47.57
N ASP A 186 18.80 -3.46 -47.53
CA ASP A 186 19.84 -2.47 -47.87
C ASP A 186 19.41 -1.02 -47.56
N ALA A 187 20.43 -0.18 -47.37
CA ALA A 187 20.47 1.09 -46.65
C ALA A 187 20.41 2.34 -47.55
N ALA A 188 20.10 3.49 -46.94
CA ALA A 188 20.62 4.86 -47.22
C ALA A 188 19.74 5.87 -46.45
N GLU A 189 20.19 6.43 -45.32
CA GLU A 189 20.83 7.75 -45.24
C GLU A 189 20.00 8.90 -45.84
N ASN A 190 19.39 9.74 -44.99
CA ASN A 190 19.80 11.15 -44.93
C ASN A 190 19.41 11.86 -43.62
N ARG A 191 20.40 12.56 -43.09
CA ARG A 191 20.39 13.67 -42.10
C ARG A 191 19.67 14.90 -42.73
N ALA A 192 19.26 15.98 -42.07
CA ALA A 192 19.25 16.48 -40.69
C ALA A 192 18.34 17.72 -40.65
N SER A 193 17.84 18.08 -39.45
CA SER A 193 17.70 19.45 -38.91
C SER A 193 17.29 19.32 -37.43
N GLN A 194 18.26 19.38 -36.51
CA GLN A 194 18.51 20.50 -35.59
C GLN A 194 17.38 20.71 -34.55
N GLN A 195 17.56 20.20 -33.33
CA GLN A 195 18.21 20.86 -32.18
C GLN A 195 17.25 21.76 -31.37
N LEU A 196 16.93 21.33 -30.15
CA LEU A 196 16.87 22.16 -28.95
C LEU A 196 17.03 21.24 -27.73
N SER A 197 18.28 21.03 -27.33
CA SER A 197 18.66 20.43 -26.05
C SER A 197 19.02 21.60 -25.13
N GLN A 198 18.27 21.78 -24.05
CA GLN A 198 18.72 22.57 -22.91
C GLN A 198 18.25 21.93 -21.61
N GLY A 199 19.16 21.13 -21.05
CA GLY A 199 19.51 21.00 -19.63
C GLY A 199 18.41 20.95 -18.58
N TYR A 200 18.21 19.77 -18.01
CA TYR A 200 17.77 19.63 -16.62
C TYR A 200 18.86 18.88 -15.86
N ASN A 201 19.66 19.64 -15.11
CA ASN A 201 20.61 19.08 -14.14
C ASN A 201 19.81 18.52 -12.97
N SER A 202 20.01 17.22 -12.70
CA SER A 202 19.53 16.55 -11.50
C SER A 202 20.21 17.15 -10.26
N THR A 203 19.43 17.75 -9.36
CA THR A 203 19.90 18.11 -8.01
C THR A 203 19.32 17.10 -7.03
N SER A 204 20.16 16.13 -6.69
CA SER A 204 20.02 15.24 -5.55
C SER A 204 20.00 16.07 -4.27
N HIS A 205 18.86 16.12 -3.57
CA HIS A 205 18.84 16.60 -2.19
C HIS A 205 18.98 15.41 -1.24
N HIS A 206 20.22 15.25 -0.79
CA HIS A 206 20.62 14.57 0.43
C HIS A 206 19.79 15.10 1.62
N LEU A 207 18.92 14.25 2.16
CA LEU A 207 18.23 14.52 3.43
C LEU A 207 19.24 14.33 4.57
N GLN A 208 19.74 15.45 5.05
CA GLN A 208 20.54 15.55 6.27
C GLN A 208 19.62 15.29 7.47
N ALA A 209 19.91 14.21 8.21
CA ALA A 209 19.28 13.94 9.50
C ALA A 209 19.71 15.01 10.50
N ASN A 210 18.74 15.74 11.06
CA ASN A 210 19.00 16.62 12.20
C ASN A 210 18.80 15.81 13.48
N ASP A 211 19.92 15.42 14.08
CA ASP A 211 20.00 15.01 15.47
C ASP A 211 19.67 16.22 16.37
N THR A 212 18.46 16.25 16.93
CA THR A 212 18.12 17.19 18.02
C THR A 212 17.25 16.51 19.07
N PHE A 213 17.61 15.28 19.45
CA PHE A 213 16.88 14.50 20.46
C PHE A 213 17.61 14.27 21.79
N ASN A 214 18.62 15.09 22.12
CA ASN A 214 19.43 14.82 23.34
C ASN A 214 19.61 15.99 24.32
N SER A 215 18.69 16.98 24.35
CA SER A 215 18.79 18.07 25.33
C SER A 215 17.78 18.05 26.48
N CYS A 216 16.73 17.21 26.45
CA CYS A 216 15.69 17.24 27.49
C CYS A 216 15.81 16.14 28.57
N VAL A 217 16.81 15.26 28.47
CA VAL A 217 16.99 14.15 29.42
C VAL A 217 17.77 14.58 30.67
N THR A 218 18.59 15.63 30.59
CA THR A 218 19.44 16.10 31.69
C THR A 218 18.70 16.91 32.76
N GLU A 219 17.52 17.47 32.44
CA GLU A 219 16.79 18.34 33.38
C GLU A 219 15.87 17.57 34.33
N PHE A 220 15.39 16.37 33.95
CA PHE A 220 14.55 15.53 34.80
C PHE A 220 15.32 14.78 35.90
N VAL A 221 16.62 14.54 35.71
CA VAL A 221 17.46 13.87 36.73
C VAL A 221 17.73 14.79 37.93
N LEU A 222 17.75 16.12 37.71
CA LEU A 222 17.93 17.09 38.80
C LEU A 222 16.67 17.25 39.67
N ILE A 223 15.49 17.17 39.07
CA ILE A 223 14.22 17.30 39.80
C ILE A 223 13.94 16.07 40.67
N ARG A 224 14.34 14.88 40.22
CA ARG A 224 14.15 13.62 40.98
C ARG A 224 15.01 13.54 42.24
N ASN A 225 16.19 14.16 42.26
CA ASN A 225 17.06 14.14 43.45
C ASN A 225 16.63 15.12 44.55
N HIS A 226 15.88 16.18 44.20
CA HIS A 226 15.42 17.17 45.18
C HIS A 226 14.13 16.73 45.93
N LEU A 227 13.43 15.70 45.43
CA LEU A 227 12.20 15.17 46.06
C LEU A 227 12.44 14.02 47.06
N LEU A 228 13.68 13.53 47.18
CA LEU A 228 14.05 12.45 48.13
C LEU A 228 14.69 12.97 49.42
N MET A 229 14.82 14.30 49.59
CA MET A 229 15.44 14.92 50.77
C MET A 229 14.46 15.69 51.69
N PHE A 230 13.14 15.60 51.45
CA PHE A 230 12.09 16.14 52.31
C PHE A 230 10.93 15.15 52.43
#